data_AF-A0A852TVA6-F1
#
_entry.id   AF-A0A852TVA6-F1
#
_cell.length_a   1.000
_cell.length_b   1.000
_cell.length_c   1.000
_cell.angle_alpha   90.00
_cell.angle_beta   90.00
_cell.angle_gamma   90.00
#
_symmetry.space_group_name_H-M   'P 1'
#
loop_
_entity.id
_entity.type
_entity.pdbx_description
1 polymer ?
#
loop_
_entity_poly.entity_id
_entity_poly.type
_entity_poly.pdbx_seq_one_letter_code
_entity_poly.pdbx_strand_id
1 'polypeptide(L)'
;MTRRSEHPSDDPGRKRSRRHELDKHPASGSNNPSLPRRPGTGERQAERRHYTGHEPYLEEPLIPGEILYGDDPVAINSGKDAITLRVENTADRPVQIGSHFHFAEVNTALDFDRDAAWGRRLNVLSGGSMRFEPGAVEQVELIPIGGRRIVAGLRGLCGGNLDG
;
A
#
# COMPACT_ATOMS: atom_id res chain seq x y z
N MET A 1 -32.37 8.71 -33.30
CA MET A 1 -31.31 9.40 -32.52
C MET A 1 -30.14 8.45 -32.34
N THR A 2 -29.02 8.81 -32.96
CA THR A 2 -27.61 8.39 -32.77
C THR A 2 -27.25 6.89 -32.67
N ARG A 3 -26.77 6.33 -33.79
CA ARG A 3 -25.92 5.12 -33.83
C ARG A 3 -24.63 5.39 -33.04
N ARG A 4 -24.32 4.56 -32.04
CA ARG A 4 -23.00 4.54 -31.41
C ARG A 4 -21.98 4.04 -32.44
N SER A 5 -20.91 4.78 -32.64
CA SER A 5 -19.73 4.34 -33.38
C SER A 5 -18.95 3.34 -32.52
N GLU A 6 -18.83 2.10 -32.98
CA GLU A 6 -17.95 1.08 -32.38
C GLU A 6 -16.50 1.55 -32.51
N HIS A 7 -15.77 1.60 -31.39
CA HIS A 7 -14.36 2.00 -31.39
C HIS A 7 -13.49 0.82 -31.83
N PRO A 8 -12.39 1.01 -32.58
CA PRO A 8 -11.53 -0.09 -33.05
C PRO A 8 -10.87 -0.97 -31.97
N SER A 9 -11.09 -0.65 -30.69
CA SER A 9 -10.65 -1.45 -29.53
C SER A 9 -11.79 -2.27 -28.88
N ASP A 10 -13.03 -2.14 -29.34
CA ASP A 10 -14.15 -2.95 -28.87
C ASP A 10 -14.07 -4.33 -29.54
N ASP A 11 -13.35 -5.27 -28.93
CA ASP A 11 -13.37 -6.68 -29.31
C ASP A 11 -14.62 -7.36 -28.72
N PRO A 12 -15.60 -7.80 -29.52
CA PRO A 12 -16.82 -8.45 -29.02
C PRO A 12 -16.57 -9.87 -28.45
N GLY A 13 -15.32 -10.34 -28.44
CA GLY A 13 -14.94 -11.63 -27.90
C GLY A 13 -15.30 -12.76 -28.85
N ARG A 14 -14.32 -13.62 -29.15
CA ARG A 14 -14.52 -14.75 -30.08
C ARG A 14 -15.47 -15.79 -29.48
N LYS A 15 -16.67 -15.95 -30.05
CA LYS A 15 -17.60 -17.04 -29.70
C LYS A 15 -16.94 -18.40 -30.00
N ARG A 16 -16.59 -19.15 -28.96
CA ARG A 16 -16.03 -20.50 -29.11
C ARG A 16 -17.13 -21.49 -29.49
N SER A 17 -16.92 -22.20 -30.59
CA SER A 17 -17.76 -23.33 -31.02
C SER A 17 -17.65 -24.47 -30.02
N ARG A 18 -18.79 -24.93 -29.48
CA ARG A 18 -18.87 -26.14 -28.67
C ARG A 18 -18.69 -27.36 -29.57
N ARG A 19 -17.53 -28.03 -29.42
CA ARG A 19 -17.28 -29.48 -29.47
C ARG A 19 -15.90 -29.75 -30.08
N HIS A 20 -14.95 -30.11 -29.22
CA HIS A 20 -14.17 -31.30 -29.46
C HIS A 20 -14.04 -32.06 -28.14
N GLU A 21 -14.28 -33.35 -28.28
CA GLU A 21 -14.28 -34.41 -27.31
C GLU A 21 -12.92 -34.50 -26.59
N LEU A 22 -12.96 -35.02 -25.36
CA LEU A 22 -11.88 -35.09 -24.38
C LEU A 22 -10.61 -35.79 -24.89
N ASP A 23 -9.71 -35.06 -25.54
CA ASP A 23 -8.29 -35.40 -25.47
C ASP A 23 -7.75 -34.84 -24.16
N LYS A 24 -7.73 -35.70 -23.13
CA LYS A 24 -6.99 -35.46 -21.90
C LYS A 24 -5.52 -35.27 -22.29
N HIS A 25 -5.07 -34.02 -22.35
CA HIS A 25 -3.63 -33.74 -22.26
C HIS A 25 -3.10 -34.50 -21.05
N PRO A 26 -2.03 -35.31 -21.18
CA PRO A 26 -1.45 -35.95 -20.01
C PRO A 26 -1.12 -34.86 -19.01
N ALA A 27 -1.68 -34.98 -17.80
CA ALA A 27 -1.36 -34.09 -16.71
C ALA A 27 0.16 -33.99 -16.62
N SER A 28 0.69 -32.77 -16.49
CA SER A 28 2.03 -32.61 -15.92
C SER A 28 2.05 -33.49 -14.68
N GLY A 29 2.95 -34.46 -14.64
CA GLY A 29 2.98 -35.48 -13.58
C GLY A 29 2.99 -34.86 -12.18
N SER A 30 2.98 -35.69 -11.14
CA SER A 30 3.03 -35.23 -9.74
C SER A 30 4.04 -34.09 -9.59
N ASN A 31 3.56 -32.88 -9.29
CA ASN A 31 4.40 -31.73 -8.97
C ASN A 31 5.13 -32.06 -7.67
N ASN A 32 6.27 -32.73 -7.77
CA ASN A 32 7.20 -32.78 -6.66
C ASN A 32 7.67 -31.33 -6.45
N PRO A 33 7.56 -30.77 -5.23
CA PRO A 33 8.11 -29.46 -4.95
C PRO A 33 9.58 -29.50 -5.37
N SER A 34 9.97 -28.57 -6.25
CA SER A 34 11.37 -28.45 -6.62
C SER A 34 12.16 -28.24 -5.34
N LEU A 35 13.18 -29.07 -5.10
CA LEU A 35 14.09 -28.82 -3.99
C LEU A 35 14.67 -27.40 -4.16
N PRO A 36 14.68 -26.57 -3.11
CA PRO A 36 15.28 -25.26 -3.20
C PRO A 36 16.71 -25.42 -3.72
N ARG A 37 17.09 -24.66 -4.76
CA ARG A 37 18.41 -24.76 -5.42
C ARG A 37 19.59 -24.56 -4.45
N ARG A 38 19.32 -24.10 -3.22
CA ARG A 38 20.20 -24.12 -2.05
C ARG A 38 19.34 -24.22 -0.77
N PRO A 39 19.78 -24.95 0.27
CA PRO A 39 19.22 -24.81 1.61
C PRO A 39 19.54 -23.38 2.10
N GLY A 40 18.55 -22.52 2.22
CA GLY A 40 18.72 -21.22 2.87
C GLY A 40 18.38 -21.36 4.35
N THR A 41 19.38 -21.49 5.21
CA THR A 41 19.17 -21.12 6.62
C THR A 41 18.97 -19.60 6.66
N GLY A 42 18.07 -19.11 7.52
CA GLY A 42 17.86 -17.67 7.72
C GLY A 42 19.10 -16.93 8.26
N GLU A 43 20.19 -17.65 8.49
CA GLU A 43 21.49 -17.21 8.99
C GLU A 43 22.35 -16.52 7.90
N ARG A 44 21.84 -16.30 6.69
CA ARG A 44 22.58 -15.64 5.59
C ARG A 44 22.56 -14.11 5.62
N GLN A 45 21.99 -13.48 6.64
CA GLN A 45 22.29 -12.07 6.85
C GLN A 45 23.62 -12.01 7.58
N ALA A 46 24.65 -11.50 6.89
CA ALA A 46 25.86 -11.04 7.56
C ALA A 46 25.45 -10.11 8.70
N GLU A 47 26.20 -10.14 9.81
CA GLU A 47 25.94 -9.24 10.92
C GLU A 47 25.86 -7.80 10.42
N ARG A 48 24.89 -7.05 10.94
CA ARG A 48 24.72 -5.65 10.57
C ARG A 48 25.99 -4.90 10.91
N ARG A 49 26.65 -4.36 9.89
CA ARG A 49 27.77 -3.45 10.06
C ARG A 49 27.27 -2.01 10.07
N HIS A 50 27.85 -1.21 10.95
CA HIS A 50 27.55 0.21 11.11
C HIS A 50 28.55 1.05 10.32
N TYR A 51 28.11 2.17 9.77
CA TYR A 51 29.03 3.08 9.09
C TYR A 51 29.88 3.82 10.12
N THR A 52 31.17 3.49 10.21
CA THR A 52 32.11 4.08 11.19
C THR A 52 32.79 5.36 10.69
N GLY A 53 32.45 5.85 9.49
CA GLY A 53 33.08 7.04 8.90
C GLY A 53 34.48 6.83 8.32
N HIS A 54 35.01 5.59 8.38
CA HIS A 54 36.30 5.21 7.79
C HIS A 54 36.08 4.46 6.47
N GLU A 55 37.01 4.56 5.51
CA GLU A 55 37.03 3.75 4.28
C GLU A 55 37.13 2.25 4.67
N PRO A 56 36.06 1.45 4.53
CA PRO A 56 35.98 0.11 5.14
C PRO A 56 36.75 -0.97 4.36
N TYR A 57 37.24 -0.64 3.16
CA TYR A 57 37.76 -1.63 2.20
C TYR A 57 39.21 -2.06 2.44
N LEU A 58 39.91 -1.44 3.41
CA LEU A 58 41.31 -1.78 3.69
C LEU A 58 41.45 -2.84 4.79
N GLU A 59 40.47 -2.98 5.68
CA GLU A 59 40.57 -3.87 6.86
C GLU A 59 39.45 -4.93 6.92
N GLU A 60 38.37 -4.76 6.16
CA GLU A 60 37.24 -5.69 6.16
C GLU A 60 36.93 -6.28 4.78
N PRO A 61 36.40 -7.52 4.72
CA PRO A 61 35.99 -8.11 3.46
C PRO A 61 34.85 -7.31 2.81
N LEU A 62 35.07 -6.92 1.55
CA LEU A 62 34.09 -6.31 0.66
C LEU A 62 32.86 -7.22 0.51
N ILE A 63 31.66 -6.70 0.82
CA ILE A 63 30.38 -7.37 0.56
C ILE A 63 29.64 -6.61 -0.56
N PRO A 64 29.56 -7.17 -1.78
CA PRO A 64 28.82 -6.55 -2.88
C PRO A 64 27.33 -6.37 -2.54
N GLY A 65 26.84 -5.13 -2.65
CA GLY A 65 25.44 -4.80 -2.38
C GLY A 65 25.10 -4.54 -0.91
N GLU A 66 26.09 -4.45 -0.03
CA GLU A 66 25.88 -4.06 1.36
C GLU A 66 25.34 -2.62 1.47
N ILE A 67 24.39 -2.43 2.38
CA ILE A 67 23.85 -1.11 2.75
C ILE A 67 24.26 -0.88 4.20
N LEU A 68 25.09 0.14 4.41
CA LEU A 68 25.49 0.59 5.74
C LEU A 68 24.50 1.67 6.20
N TYR A 69 23.74 1.37 7.25
CA TYR A 69 22.74 2.29 7.80
C TYR A 69 23.40 3.25 8.80
N GLY A 70 22.78 4.42 8.98
CA GLY A 70 23.00 5.22 10.18
C GLY A 70 22.25 4.63 11.37
N ASP A 71 22.65 5.01 12.58
CA ASP A 71 22.08 4.50 13.83
C ASP A 71 20.74 5.14 14.18
N ASP A 72 20.55 6.39 13.76
CA ASP A 72 19.40 7.19 14.13
C ASP A 72 18.16 6.81 13.30
N PRO A 73 16.98 6.71 13.95
CA PRO A 73 15.72 6.58 13.23
C PRO A 73 15.48 7.76 12.30
N VAL A 74 14.91 7.48 11.13
CA VAL A 74 14.48 8.54 10.19
C VAL A 74 13.16 9.11 10.69
N ALA A 75 13.18 10.37 11.12
CA ALA A 75 11.96 11.10 11.46
C ALA A 75 11.11 11.30 10.18
N ILE A 76 9.83 10.93 10.27
CA ILE A 76 8.89 11.08 9.16
C ILE A 76 7.90 12.19 9.45
N ASN A 77 7.43 12.86 8.39
CA ASN A 77 6.43 13.93 8.47
C ASN A 77 6.79 15.04 9.48
N SER A 78 8.07 15.29 9.71
CA SER A 78 8.56 16.26 10.69
C SER A 78 8.00 17.67 10.43
N GLY A 79 7.66 18.37 11.51
CA GLY A 79 7.12 19.73 11.46
C GLY A 79 5.67 19.82 10.96
N LYS A 80 4.96 18.70 10.83
CA LYS A 80 3.52 18.69 10.53
C LYS A 80 2.70 18.75 11.82
N ASP A 81 1.63 19.53 11.78
CA ASP A 81 0.66 19.66 12.86
C ASP A 81 -0.23 18.40 12.94
N ALA A 82 0.18 17.43 13.76
CA ALA A 82 -0.56 16.19 13.95
C ALA A 82 -1.73 16.39 14.93
N ILE A 83 -2.89 15.83 14.59
CA ILE A 83 -4.03 15.70 15.51
C ILE A 83 -4.31 14.23 15.76
N THR A 84 -4.87 13.92 16.93
CA THR A 84 -5.32 12.56 17.26
C THR A 84 -6.85 12.51 17.24
N LEU A 85 -7.42 11.52 16.54
CA LEU A 85 -8.85 11.27 16.50
C LEU A 85 -9.17 9.84 16.93
N ARG A 86 -10.25 9.68 17.70
CA ARG A 86 -10.87 8.38 17.96
C ARG A 86 -11.67 7.97 16.73
N VAL A 87 -11.41 6.77 16.21
CA VAL A 87 -12.09 6.21 15.04
C VAL A 87 -12.65 4.85 15.38
N GLU A 88 -13.93 4.65 15.10
CA GLU A 88 -14.64 3.40 15.34
C GLU A 88 -15.11 2.79 14.02
N ASN A 89 -14.89 1.49 13.82
CA ASN A 89 -15.45 0.78 12.68
C ASN A 89 -16.79 0.14 13.04
N THR A 90 -17.88 0.74 12.59
CA THR A 90 -19.25 0.26 12.84
C THR A 90 -19.72 -0.76 11.79
N ALA A 91 -18.87 -1.13 10.82
CA ALA A 91 -19.20 -2.15 9.83
C ALA A 91 -19.04 -3.58 10.37
N ASP A 92 -19.63 -4.52 9.64
CA ASP A 92 -19.44 -5.97 9.80
C ASP A 92 -18.17 -6.51 9.13
N ARG A 93 -17.40 -5.65 8.47
CA ARG A 93 -16.21 -5.99 7.69
C ARG A 93 -15.02 -5.11 8.07
N PRO A 94 -13.80 -5.65 7.96
CA PRO A 94 -12.61 -4.87 8.22
C PRO A 94 -12.41 -3.79 7.16
N VAL A 95 -11.89 -2.65 7.59
CA VAL A 95 -11.55 -1.51 6.72
C VAL A 95 -10.07 -1.21 6.83
N GLN A 96 -9.40 -1.00 5.70
CA GLN A 96 -7.98 -0.63 5.66
C GLN A 96 -7.80 0.67 4.90
N ILE A 97 -7.03 1.61 5.49
CA ILE A 97 -6.86 2.97 4.99
C ILE A 97 -5.37 3.22 4.77
N GLY A 98 -5.01 3.66 3.56
CA GLY A 98 -3.63 3.95 3.20
C GLY A 98 -3.13 5.33 3.69
N SER A 99 -1.81 5.45 3.80
CA SER A 99 -1.08 6.65 4.27
C SER A 99 -1.44 7.98 3.60
N HIS A 100 -1.87 7.96 2.34
CA HIS A 100 -2.12 9.17 1.52
C HIS A 100 -3.59 9.36 1.13
N PHE A 101 -4.49 8.57 1.71
CA PHE A 101 -5.92 8.74 1.48
C PHE A 101 -6.44 9.96 2.25
N HIS A 102 -7.32 10.77 1.63
CA HIS A 102 -7.97 11.89 2.32
C HIS A 102 -8.89 11.35 3.41
N PHE A 103 -8.52 11.53 4.67
CA PHE A 103 -9.11 10.78 5.77
C PHE A 103 -10.61 11.08 5.97
N ALA A 104 -11.04 12.32 5.73
CA ALA A 104 -12.46 12.67 5.76
C ALA A 104 -13.32 11.90 4.74
N GLU A 105 -12.73 11.40 3.66
CA GLU A 105 -13.40 10.65 2.60
C GLU A 105 -13.30 9.12 2.76
N VAL A 106 -12.83 8.60 3.90
CA VAL A 106 -12.79 7.14 4.10
C VAL A 106 -14.20 6.56 4.16
N ASN A 107 -14.29 5.24 4.26
CA ASN A 107 -15.55 4.49 4.34
C ASN A 107 -16.52 5.15 5.33
N THR A 108 -17.81 5.26 4.95
CA THR A 108 -18.86 5.85 5.78
C THR A 108 -19.13 5.08 7.05
N ALA A 109 -18.80 3.80 7.08
CA ALA A 109 -18.94 2.96 8.27
C ALA A 109 -17.84 3.20 9.33
N LEU A 110 -16.89 4.10 9.06
CA LEU A 110 -16.01 4.60 10.10
C LEU A 110 -16.65 5.84 10.73
N ASP A 111 -16.87 5.76 12.04
CA ASP A 111 -17.43 6.82 12.87
C ASP A 111 -16.30 7.60 13.57
N PHE A 112 -16.25 8.90 13.28
CA PHE A 112 -15.26 9.86 13.77
C PHE A 112 -15.66 11.29 13.32
N ASP A 113 -14.98 12.30 13.87
CA ASP A 113 -15.15 13.70 13.46
C ASP A 113 -14.55 13.94 12.06
N ARG A 114 -15.42 14.00 11.04
CA ARG A 114 -15.02 14.20 9.63
C ARG A 114 -14.56 15.63 9.35
N ASP A 115 -15.07 16.61 10.08
CA ASP A 115 -14.70 18.01 9.89
C ASP A 115 -13.27 18.22 10.41
N ALA A 116 -12.93 17.65 11.56
CA ALA A 116 -11.57 17.65 12.08
C ALA A 116 -10.57 16.92 11.16
N ALA A 117 -11.03 15.88 10.46
CA ALA A 117 -10.22 15.10 9.52
C ALA A 117 -10.08 15.73 8.12
N TRP A 118 -10.78 16.83 7.83
CA TRP A 118 -10.79 17.45 6.50
C TRP A 118 -9.40 17.96 6.11
N GLY A 119 -8.98 17.63 4.89
CA GLY A 119 -7.67 17.98 4.33
C GLY A 119 -6.49 17.30 5.03
N ARG A 120 -6.72 16.21 5.77
CA ARG A 120 -5.69 15.44 6.48
C ARG A 120 -5.58 14.00 5.98
N ARG A 121 -4.44 13.36 6.28
CA ARG A 121 -4.10 11.96 5.96
C ARG A 121 -3.42 11.30 7.17
N LEU A 122 -3.37 9.96 7.19
CA LEU A 122 -2.70 9.21 8.25
C LEU A 122 -1.22 9.62 8.41
N ASN A 123 -0.80 9.83 9.66
CA ASN A 123 0.59 10.05 10.04
C ASN A 123 1.35 8.71 10.16
N VAL A 124 1.44 7.99 9.05
CA VAL A 124 2.17 6.71 8.98
C VAL A 124 3.19 6.76 7.85
N LEU A 125 4.08 5.77 7.80
CA LEU A 125 5.05 5.60 6.72
C LEU A 125 4.35 5.61 5.35
N SER A 126 5.01 6.21 4.35
CA SER A 126 4.51 6.18 2.98
C SER A 126 4.37 4.73 2.49
N GLY A 127 3.27 4.43 1.81
CA GLY A 127 2.90 3.05 1.44
C GLY A 127 2.32 2.20 2.58
N GLY A 128 2.42 2.67 3.83
CA GLY A 128 1.76 2.06 4.98
C GLY A 128 0.25 2.27 5.01
N SER A 129 -0.41 1.55 5.91
CA SER A 129 -1.86 1.61 6.11
C SER A 129 -2.25 1.22 7.53
N MET A 130 -3.41 1.68 7.98
CA MET A 130 -4.03 1.25 9.22
C MET A 130 -5.26 0.40 8.94
N ARG A 131 -5.45 -0.67 9.71
CA ARG A 131 -6.54 -1.63 9.57
C ARG A 131 -7.44 -1.56 10.81
N PHE A 132 -8.74 -1.51 10.59
CA PHE A 132 -9.77 -1.48 11.61
C PHE A 132 -10.60 -2.76 11.48
N GLU A 133 -10.58 -3.61 12.50
CA GLU A 133 -11.48 -4.77 12.56
C GLU A 133 -12.93 -4.32 12.81
N PRO A 134 -13.94 -5.16 12.52
CA PRO A 134 -15.33 -4.88 12.87
C PRO A 134 -15.49 -4.56 14.36
N GLY A 135 -16.10 -3.42 14.69
CA GLY A 135 -16.31 -2.96 16.07
C GLY A 135 -15.06 -2.39 16.76
N ALA A 136 -13.91 -2.34 16.08
CA ALA A 136 -12.68 -1.81 16.66
C ALA A 136 -12.76 -0.29 16.85
N VAL A 137 -12.20 0.19 17.97
CA VAL A 137 -12.06 1.60 18.30
C VAL A 137 -10.58 1.88 18.49
N GLU A 138 -10.03 2.76 17.66
CA GLU A 138 -8.60 3.06 17.66
C GLU A 138 -8.36 4.57 17.69
N GLN A 139 -7.22 4.97 18.25
CA GLN A 139 -6.72 6.35 18.17
C GLN A 139 -5.82 6.48 16.94
N VAL A 140 -6.10 7.43 16.07
CA VAL A 140 -5.37 7.64 14.82
C VAL A 140 -4.74 9.02 14.81
N GLU A 141 -3.49 9.11 14.35
CA GLU A 141 -2.84 10.39 14.12
C GLU A 141 -3.01 10.83 12.67
N LEU A 142 -3.44 12.08 12.48
CA LEU A 142 -3.66 12.69 11.17
C LEU A 142 -2.83 13.96 11.01
N ILE A 143 -2.19 14.10 9.86
CA ILE A 143 -1.42 15.27 9.46
C ILE A 143 -2.02 15.93 8.21
N PRO A 144 -1.81 17.25 7.99
CA PRO A 144 -2.30 17.92 6.81
C PRO A 144 -1.72 17.31 5.53
N ILE A 145 -2.57 17.15 4.52
CA ILE A 145 -2.12 16.88 3.16
C ILE A 145 -1.20 18.03 2.73
N GLY A 146 -0.02 17.69 2.19
CA GLY A 146 0.97 18.65 1.73
C GLY A 146 0.78 19.05 0.25
N GLY A 147 1.80 19.69 -0.31
CA GLY A 147 1.80 20.11 -1.72
C GLY A 147 0.71 21.15 -2.01
N ARG A 148 0.12 21.08 -3.22
CA ARG A 148 -0.96 21.99 -3.65
C ARG A 148 -2.32 21.71 -3.02
N ARG A 149 -2.44 20.67 -2.19
CA ARG A 149 -3.68 20.31 -1.48
C ARG A 149 -4.89 20.12 -2.42
N ILE A 150 -4.64 19.47 -3.56
CA ILE A 150 -5.68 19.10 -4.52
C ILE A 150 -6.02 17.61 -4.31
N VAL A 151 -7.26 17.32 -3.94
CA VAL A 151 -7.80 15.97 -3.77
C VAL A 151 -8.81 15.69 -4.87
N ALA A 152 -8.30 15.21 -6.01
CA ALA A 152 -9.14 14.77 -7.12
C ALA A 152 -9.52 13.29 -6.97
N GLY A 153 -10.78 12.94 -7.25
CA GLY A 153 -11.28 11.56 -7.18
C GLY A 153 -11.74 11.14 -5.79
N LEU A 154 -11.28 9.98 -5.32
CA LEU A 154 -11.73 9.32 -4.08
C LEU A 154 -13.25 9.10 -4.04
N ARG A 155 -13.96 9.69 -3.07
CA ARG A 155 -15.43 9.68 -3.03
C ARG A 155 -16.05 10.93 -3.66
N GLY A 156 -15.21 11.84 -4.17
CA GLY A 156 -15.63 13.07 -4.82
C GLY A 156 -16.18 14.12 -3.86
N LEU A 157 -15.95 14.00 -2.55
CA LEU A 157 -16.46 14.99 -1.59
C LEU A 157 -15.69 16.32 -1.70
N CYS A 158 -14.36 16.25 -1.87
CA CYS A 158 -13.57 17.42 -2.24
C CYS A 158 -13.58 17.66 -3.76
N GLY A 159 -13.22 16.65 -4.54
CA GLY A 159 -13.31 16.69 -6.01
C GLY A 159 -12.38 17.72 -6.68
N GLY A 160 -11.40 18.29 -5.97
CA GLY A 160 -10.60 19.40 -6.46
C GLY A 160 -9.72 20.04 -5.40
N ASN A 161 -9.72 21.36 -5.34
CA ASN A 161 -8.94 22.13 -4.36
C ASN A 161 -9.56 21.98 -2.96
N LEU A 162 -8.75 21.68 -1.93
CA LEU A 162 -9.23 21.57 -0.54
C LEU A 162 -9.59 22.91 0.08
N ASP A 163 -8.90 23.97 -0.31
CA ASP A 163 -8.89 25.24 0.43
C ASP A 163 -9.64 26.39 -0.31
N GLY A 164 -10.33 26.08 -1.42
CA GLY A 164 -11.02 27.07 -2.27
C GLY A 164 -10.17 27.53 -3.44
#